data_AF-A0A8S2WNC9-F1
#
_entry.id   AF-A0A8S2WNC9-F1
#
_cell.length_a   1.000
_cell.length_b   1.000
_cell.length_c   1.000
_cell.angle_alpha   90.00
_cell.angle_beta   90.00
_cell.angle_gamma   90.00
#
_symmetry.space_group_name_H-M   'P 1'
#
loop_
_entity.id
_entity.type
_entity.pdbx_description
1 polymer ?
#
loop_
_entity_poly.entity_id
_entity_poly.type
_entity_poly.pdbx_seq_one_letter_code
_entity_poly.pdbx_strand_id
1 'polypeptide(L)' 'IETFGSTGKGVVHDDMEVSHYMKNFDAEQANVRNAKAKQLYSTITKNFGTLAFCRRWLDRLGESKYLL' A
#
# COMPACT_ATOMS: atom_id res chain seq x y z
N ILE A 1 -11.89 -18.59 3.09
CA ILE A 1 -13.22 -18.48 2.44
C ILE A 1 -13.91 -17.29 3.08
N GLU A 2 -14.36 -16.33 2.28
CA GLU A 2 -15.06 -15.11 2.73
C GLU A 2 -16.33 -14.90 1.89
N THR A 3 -17.39 -14.37 2.51
CA THR A 3 -18.69 -14.10 1.87
C THR A 3 -19.23 -12.75 2.32
N PHE A 4 -19.80 -11.97 1.42
CA PHE A 4 -20.34 -10.64 1.72
C PHE A 4 -21.80 -10.55 1.26
N GLY A 5 -22.72 -10.29 2.20
CA GLY A 5 -24.12 -10.03 1.91
C GLY A 5 -24.39 -8.54 1.65
N SER A 6 -25.32 -8.22 0.76
CA SER A 6 -25.72 -6.84 0.44
C SER A 6 -27.24 -6.72 0.31
N THR A 7 -27.80 -5.61 0.78
CA THR A 7 -29.20 -5.19 0.52
C THR A 7 -29.33 -4.30 -0.72
N GLY A 8 -28.20 -3.93 -1.34
CA GLY A 8 -28.15 -3.08 -2.53
C GLY A 8 -28.05 -3.89 -3.82
N LYS A 9 -27.31 -3.38 -4.80
CA LYS A 9 -27.11 -4.05 -6.11
C LYS A 9 -26.20 -5.28 -6.06
N GLY A 10 -25.54 -5.56 -4.93
CA GLY A 10 -24.60 -6.68 -4.82
C GLY A 10 -23.32 -6.53 -5.65
N VAL A 11 -22.94 -5.30 -6.01
CA VAL A 11 -21.74 -4.98 -6.80
C VAL A 11 -20.96 -3.86 -6.11
N VAL A 12 -19.64 -4.02 -6.05
CA VAL A 12 -18.73 -3.02 -5.49
C VAL A 12 -18.19 -2.10 -6.58
N HIS A 13 -17.82 -0.90 -6.18
CA HIS A 13 -17.06 0.06 -6.97
C HIS A 13 -16.06 0.73 -6.02
N ASP A 14 -14.94 1.21 -6.55
CA ASP A 14 -13.98 1.96 -5.77
C ASP A 14 -14.62 3.29 -5.32
N ASP A 15 -14.50 3.60 -4.04
CA ASP A 15 -15.02 4.82 -3.43
C ASP A 15 -14.13 5.28 -2.26
N MET A 16 -14.23 6.57 -1.91
CA MET A 16 -13.46 7.24 -0.85
C MET A 16 -11.93 7.20 -1.05
N GLU A 17 -11.18 7.52 0.02
CA GLU A 17 -9.72 7.60 0.00
C GLU A 17 -9.03 6.22 0.15
N VAL A 18 -7.99 5.99 -0.65
CA VAL A 18 -7.17 4.78 -0.56
C VAL A 18 -6.31 4.76 0.71
N SER A 19 -6.41 3.67 1.45
CA SER A 19 -5.64 3.45 2.68
C SER A 19 -4.72 2.23 2.63
N HIS A 20 -5.04 1.24 1.80
CA HIS A 20 -4.34 -0.04 1.70
C HIS A 20 -3.51 -0.13 0.43
N TYR A 21 -2.28 -0.61 0.57
CA TYR A 21 -1.30 -0.73 -0.50
C TYR A 21 -0.56 -2.07 -0.36
N MET A 22 -0.04 -2.59 -1.47
CA MET A 22 0.78 -3.79 -1.47
C MET A 22 1.81 -3.71 -2.60
N LYS A 23 3.01 -4.22 -2.34
CA LYS A 23 4.00 -4.40 -3.41
C LYS A 23 3.55 -5.55 -4.30
N ASN A 24 3.57 -5.36 -5.61
CA ASN A 24 3.30 -6.45 -6.55
C ASN A 24 4.33 -7.58 -6.32
N PHE A 25 3.82 -8.79 -6.07
CA PHE A 25 4.63 -9.96 -5.71
C PHE A 25 5.59 -10.37 -6.84
N ASP A 26 5.12 -10.28 -8.08
CA ASP A 26 5.87 -10.72 -9.27
C ASP A 26 6.73 -9.61 -9.88
N ALA A 27 6.70 -8.40 -9.30
CA ALA A 27 7.48 -7.29 -9.81
C ALA A 27 8.97 -7.43 -9.46
N GLU A 28 9.82 -7.26 -10.46
CA GLU A 28 11.26 -7.17 -10.28
C GLU A 28 11.66 -5.97 -9.39
N GLN A 29 12.87 -6.02 -8.86
CA GLN A 29 13.39 -4.93 -8.03
C GLN A 29 13.61 -3.67 -8.88
N ALA A 30 12.79 -2.65 -8.63
CA ALA A 30 12.86 -1.38 -9.33
C ALA A 30 14.10 -0.56 -8.93
N ASN A 31 14.77 0.03 -9.91
CA ASN A 31 15.84 1.01 -9.68
C ASN A 31 15.28 2.44 -9.57
N VAL A 32 14.91 2.83 -8.34
CA VAL A 32 14.30 4.13 -8.05
C VAL A 32 15.36 5.24 -7.93
N ARG A 33 15.29 6.25 -8.81
CA ARG A 33 16.24 7.38 -8.83
C ARG A 33 15.91 8.49 -7.84
N ASN A 34 14.63 8.79 -7.63
CA ASN A 34 14.21 9.84 -6.70
C ASN A 34 14.54 9.41 -5.26
N ALA A 35 15.27 10.24 -4.52
CA ALA A 35 15.78 9.89 -3.19
C ALA A 35 14.67 9.57 -2.17
N LYS A 36 13.58 10.36 -2.14
CA LYS A 36 12.45 10.10 -1.24
C LYS A 36 11.69 8.84 -1.62
N ALA A 37 11.43 8.65 -2.91
CA ALA A 37 10.77 7.42 -3.38
C ALA A 37 11.62 6.17 -3.10
N LYS A 38 12.96 6.28 -3.22
CA LYS A 38 13.89 5.20 -2.88
C LYS A 38 13.88 4.88 -1.39
N GLN A 39 13.86 5.90 -0.53
CA GLN A 39 13.73 5.73 0.91
C GLN A 39 12.42 5.00 1.26
N LEU A 40 11.29 5.48 0.76
CA LEU A 40 9.99 4.85 1.00
C LEU A 40 9.95 3.41 0.48
N TYR A 41 10.45 3.15 -0.72
CA TYR A 41 10.54 1.80 -1.29
C TYR A 41 11.38 0.86 -0.43
N SER A 42 12.49 1.37 0.13
CA SER A 42 13.34 0.63 1.06
C SER A 42 12.61 0.33 2.37
N THR A 43 11.89 1.31 2.94
CA THR A 43 11.10 1.12 4.16
C THR A 43 10.00 0.08 3.95
N ILE A 44 9.27 0.13 2.83
CA ILE A 44 8.23 -0.85 2.49
C ILE A 44 8.85 -2.25 2.33
N THR A 45 9.93 -2.36 1.56
CA THR A 45 10.58 -3.65 1.30
C THR A 45 11.12 -4.28 2.59
N LYS A 46 11.69 -3.46 3.50
CA LYS A 46 12.24 -3.94 4.78
C LYS A 46 11.16 -4.39 5.77
N ASN A 47 10.06 -3.65 5.89
CA ASN A 47 9.07 -3.87 6.95
C ASN A 47 7.90 -4.76 6.52
N PHE A 48 7.53 -4.76 5.24
CA PHE A 48 6.34 -5.46 4.73
C PHE A 48 6.68 -6.47 3.64
N GLY A 49 7.75 -6.25 2.87
CA GLY A 49 8.07 -7.09 1.71
C GLY A 49 6.94 -7.04 0.68
N THR A 50 6.23 -8.15 0.52
CA THR A 50 5.04 -8.27 -0.36
C THR A 50 3.72 -8.34 0.41
N LEU A 51 3.75 -8.22 1.74
CA LEU A 51 2.53 -8.11 2.53
C LEU A 51 1.87 -6.74 2.34
N ALA A 52 0.54 -6.71 2.42
CA ALA A 52 -0.21 -5.46 2.39
C ALA A 52 0.11 -4.60 3.62
N PHE A 53 0.07 -3.28 3.43
CA PHE A 53 0.29 -2.28 4.47
C PHE A 53 -0.68 -1.10 4.30
N CYS A 54 -0.71 -0.21 5.28
CA CYS A 54 -1.53 1.00 5.21
C CYS A 54 -0.75 2.26 5.65
N ARG A 55 -1.27 3.44 5.30
CA ARG A 55 -0.66 4.76 5.61
C ARG A 55 -0.30 4.90 7.09
N ARG A 56 -1.22 4.52 7.99
CA ARG A 56 -1.02 4.56 9.45
C ARG A 56 0.21 3.79 9.92
N TRP A 57 0.62 2.74 9.21
CA TRP A 57 1.82 1.98 9.56
C TRP A 57 3.10 2.69 9.13
N LEU A 58 3.07 3.39 8.00
CA LEU A 58 4.17 4.27 7.59
C LEU A 58 4.33 5.43 8.58
N ASP A 59 3.23 6.04 9.00
CA ASP A 59 3.24 7.12 10.00
C ASP A 59 3.86 6.63 11.32
N ARG A 60 3.52 5.41 11.76
CA ARG A 60 4.08 4.79 12.97
C ARG A 60 5.58 4.52 12.85
N LEU A 61 6.07 4.24 11.64
CA LEU A 61 7.51 4.08 11.35
C LEU A 61 8.24 5.42 11.26
N GLY A 62 7.54 6.55 11.36
CA GLY A 62 8.11 7.89 11.27
C GLY A 62 8.28 8.40 9.84
N GLU A 63 7.76 7.69 8.84
CA GLU A 63 7.72 8.22 7.48
C GLU A 63 6.76 9.42 7.42
N SER A 64 7.19 10.48 6.75
CA SER A 64 6.38 11.69 6.59
C SER A 64 6.58 12.27 5.19
N LYS A 65 5.59 13.03 4.70
CA LYS A 65 5.62 13.61 3.34
C LYS A 65 5.90 12.57 2.24
N TYR A 66 5.35 11.36 2.43
CA TYR A 66 5.45 10.23 1.49
C TYR A 66 4.29 10.21 0.49
N LEU A 67 3.18 10.87 0.82
CA LEU A 67 2.17 11.29 -0.13
C LEU A 67 2.69 12.58 -0.80
N LEU A 68 2.77 12.56 -2.12
CA LEU A 68 3.41 13.56 -3.00
C LEU A 68 3.28 15.01 -2.50
#